data_AF-A0A1G7BHB0-F1
#
_entry.id   AF-A0A1G7BHB0-F1
#
_cell.length_a   1.000
_cell.length_b   1.000
_cell.length_c   1.000
_cell.angle_alpha   90.00
_cell.angle_beta   90.00
_cell.angle_gamma   90.00
#
_symmetry.space_group_name_H-M   'P 1'
#
loop_
_entity.id
_entity.type
_entity.pdbx_description
1 polymer ?
#
loop_
_entity_poly.entity_id
_entity_poly.type
_entity_poly.pdbx_seq_one_letter_code
_entity_poly.pdbx_strand_id
1 'polypeptide(L)' 'MKPRMMAALFGLLLASPLWAAPVARFDSNRIDWGTVYEGQVVEQRFVLHNDGDDPLQIGRIRSG' A
#
# COMPACT_ATOMS: atom_id res chain seq x y z
N MET A 1 33.41 -19.56 18.80
CA MET A 1 32.28 -19.86 17.87
C MET A 1 32.84 -20.45 16.58
N LYS A 2 32.28 -21.57 16.08
CA LYS A 2 32.80 -22.27 14.90
C LYS A 2 32.44 -21.53 13.60
N PRO A 3 33.34 -21.40 12.62
CA PRO A 3 33.14 -20.57 11.42
C PRO A 3 31.95 -21.01 10.55
N ARG A 4 31.60 -22.31 10.60
CA ARG A 4 30.43 -22.87 9.90
C ARG A 4 29.10 -22.30 10.41
N MET A 5 29.04 -21.97 11.71
CA MET A 5 27.85 -21.40 12.34
C MET A 5 27.67 -19.92 11.97
N MET A 6 28.79 -19.20 11.79
CA MET A 6 28.78 -17.81 11.30
C MET A 6 28.36 -17.73 9.83
N ALA A 7 28.85 -18.62 8.97
CA ALA A 7 28.45 -18.67 7.57
C ALA A 7 26.94 -18.96 7.41
N ALA A 8 26.39 -19.87 8.23
CA ALA A 8 24.96 -20.17 8.22
C ALA A 8 24.10 -18.98 8.70
N LEU A 9 24.54 -18.29 9.76
CA LEU A 9 23.84 -17.11 10.28
C LEU A 9 23.87 -15.94 9.28
N PHE A 10 25.00 -15.73 8.62
CA PHE A 10 25.15 -14.68 7.60
C PHE A 10 24.31 -14.95 6.35
N GLY A 11 24.18 -16.22 5.94
CA GLY A 11 23.30 -16.63 4.85
C GLY A 11 21.81 -16.39 5.15
N LEU A 12 21.38 -16.57 6.40
CA LEU A 12 20.00 -16.31 6.82
C LEU A 12 19.66 -14.81 6.85
N LEU A 13 20.63 -13.96 7.20
CA LEU A 13 20.50 -12.49 7.22
C LEU A 13 20.38 -11.86 5.82
N LEU A 14 20.85 -12.56 4.78
CA LEU A 14 20.78 -12.12 3.38
C LEU A 14 19.50 -12.59 2.66
N ALA A 15 18.68 -13.42 3.30
CA ALA A 15 17.40 -13.84 2.73
C ALA A 15 16.39 -12.69 2.85
N SER A 16 16.05 -12.05 1.72
CA SER A 16 14.94 -11.11 1.67
C SER A 16 13.65 -11.80 2.12
N PRO A 17 12.79 -11.17 2.93
CA PRO A 17 11.49 -11.75 3.25
C PRO A 17 10.69 -11.87 1.96
N LEU A 18 10.42 -13.10 1.52
CA LEU A 18 9.59 -13.42 0.34
C LEU A 18 8.14 -12.96 0.46
N TRP A 19 7.78 -12.30 1.56
CA TRP A 19 6.41 -11.90 1.91
C TRP A 19 6.22 -10.39 1.95
N ALA A 20 7.25 -9.60 1.62
CA ALA A 20 7.04 -8.18 1.36
C ALA A 20 6.08 -8.02 0.17
N ALA A 21 5.06 -7.19 0.35
CA ALA A 21 4.08 -6.87 -0.67
C ALA A 21 3.41 -5.54 -0.33
N PRO A 22 3.02 -4.73 -1.33
CA PRO A 22 2.28 -3.51 -1.09
C PRO A 22 0.83 -3.84 -0.66
N VAL A 23 0.28 -3.06 0.25
CA VAL A 23 -1.10 -3.22 0.73
C VAL A 23 -1.83 -1.89 0.60
N ALA A 24 -2.69 -1.78 -0.39
CA ALA A 24 -3.49 -0.60 -0.64
C ALA A 24 -4.73 -0.58 0.26
N ARG A 25 -4.87 0.45 1.08
CA ARG A 25 -6.06 0.67 1.92
C ARG A 25 -6.59 2.10 1.75
N PHE A 26 -7.89 2.22 1.55
CA PHE A 26 -8.61 3.49 1.69
C PHE A 26 -9.28 3.54 3.06
N ASP A 27 -9.44 4.74 3.63
CA ASP A 27 -10.22 4.92 4.86
C ASP A 27 -11.71 4.62 4.64
N SER A 28 -12.21 4.90 3.44
CA SER A 28 -13.53 4.51 2.98
C SER A 28 -13.50 4.18 1.49
N ASN A 29 -14.18 3.11 1.10
CA ASN A 29 -14.41 2.75 -0.30
C ASN A 29 -15.73 3.31 -0.85
N ARG A 30 -16.48 4.06 -0.03
CA ARG A 30 -17.75 4.67 -0.39
C ARG A 30 -17.71 6.16 -0.10
N ILE A 31 -18.17 6.94 -1.07
CA ILE A 31 -18.41 8.37 -0.92
C ILE A 31 -19.92 8.59 -1.00
N ASP A 32 -20.47 9.25 0.01
CA ASP A 32 -21.83 9.79 -0.01
C ASP A 32 -21.72 11.31 -0.16
N TRP A 33 -22.25 11.83 -1.26
CA TRP A 33 -22.26 13.26 -1.57
C TRP A 33 -23.46 13.97 -0.94
N GLY A 34 -24.41 13.22 -0.38
CA GLY A 34 -25.68 13.73 0.12
C GLY A 34 -26.49 14.43 -0.97
N THR A 35 -27.11 15.54 -0.61
CA THR A 35 -27.87 16.38 -1.54
C THR A 35 -26.94 17.38 -2.23
N VAL A 36 -26.89 17.32 -3.57
CA VAL A 36 -26.15 18.26 -4.41
C VAL A 36 -27.15 19.03 -5.26
N TYR A 37 -27.08 20.36 -5.22
CA TYR A 37 -27.98 21.25 -5.99
C TYR A 37 -27.42 21.56 -7.38
N GLU A 38 -28.29 22.02 -8.27
CA GLU A 38 -27.89 22.41 -9.62
C GLU A 38 -26.84 23.54 -9.59
N GLY A 39 -25.79 23.38 -10.39
CA GLY A 39 -24.66 24.32 -10.45
C GLY A 39 -23.65 24.18 -9.30
N GLN A 40 -23.88 23.31 -8.31
CA GLN A 40 -22.95 23.09 -7.21
C GLN A 40 -21.80 22.16 -7.62
N VAL A 41 -20.57 22.60 -7.39
CA VAL A 41 -19.36 21.78 -7.51
C VAL A 41 -18.99 21.28 -6.12
N VAL A 42 -18.82 19.96 -5.97
CA VAL A 42 -18.39 19.35 -4.71
C VAL A 42 -17.05 18.67 -4.91
N GLU A 43 -16.06 19.05 -4.10
CA GLU A 43 -14.75 18.40 -4.06
C GLU A 43 -14.74 17.32 -2.99
N GLN A 44 -14.19 16.15 -3.30
CA GLN A 44 -13.86 15.13 -2.31
C GLN A 44 -12.39 14.78 -2.41
N ARG A 45 -11.76 14.64 -1.25
CA ARG A 45 -10.40 14.12 -1.11
C ARG A 45 -10.49 12.75 -0.49
N PHE A 46 -9.73 11.81 -1.03
CA PHE A 46 -9.54 10.49 -0.43
C PHE A 46 -8.05 10.28 -0.18
N VAL A 47 -7.76 9.57 0.90
CA VAL A 47 -6.40 9.17 1.26
C VAL A 47 -6.25 7.69 0.95
N LEU A 48 -5.22 7.37 0.18
CA LEU A 48 -4.78 6.00 -0.05
C LEU A 48 -3.51 5.77 0.76
N HIS A 49 -3.55 4.72 1.59
CA HIS A 49 -2.41 4.28 2.37
C HIS A 49 -1.76 3.06 1.72
N ASN A 50 -0.43 3.02 1.75
CA ASN A 50 0.34 1.79 1.54
C ASN A 50 0.75 1.26 2.91
N ASP A 51 -0.01 0.30 3.43
CA ASP A 51 0.24 -0.33 4.73
C ASP A 51 1.15 -1.57 4.62
N GLY A 52 1.68 -1.84 3.42
CA GLY A 52 2.57 -2.95 3.15
C GLY A 52 4.06 -2.56 3.23
N ASP A 53 4.91 -3.58 3.13
CA ASP A 53 6.36 -3.43 3.31
C ASP A 53 7.13 -3.23 1.99
N ASP A 54 6.39 -3.08 0.88
CA ASP A 54 6.93 -2.82 -0.46
C ASP A 54 6.32 -1.56 -1.09
N PRO A 55 7.01 -0.90 -2.04
CA PRO A 55 6.47 0.26 -2.74
C PRO A 55 5.19 -0.03 -3.52
N LEU A 56 4.12 0.72 -3.24
CA LEU A 56 2.88 0.66 -4.01
C LEU A 56 2.99 1.49 -5.30
N GLN A 57 2.88 0.83 -6.46
CA GLN A 57 2.77 1.49 -7.77
C GLN A 57 1.31 1.63 -8.18
N ILE A 58 0.87 2.87 -8.45
CA ILE A 58 -0.51 3.17 -8.84
C ILE A 58 -0.55 3.43 -10.35
N GLY A 59 -1.44 2.75 -11.06
CA GLY A 59 -1.60 2.90 -12.51
C GLY A 59 -2.99 2.51 -13.00
N ARG A 60 -3.27 2.74 -14.30
CA ARG A 60 -4.56 2.47 -14.96
C ARG A 60 -5.77 3.12 -14.27
N ILE A 61 -5.62 4.37 -13.85
CA ILE A 61 -6.73 5.15 -13.28
C ILE A 61 -7.80 5.37 -14.35
N ARG A 62 -9.06 5.07 -14.02
CA ARG A 62 -10.23 5.26 -14.89
C ARG A 62 -11.29 6.05 -14.14
N SER A 63 -11.89 7.04 -14.81
CA SER A 63 -13.21 7.54 -14.41
C SER A 63 -14.25 6.63 -15.05
N GLY A 64 -15.19 6.15 -14.24
CA GLY A 64 -16.44 5.59 -14.75
C GLY A 64 -17.37 6.69 -15.22
#